data_AF-A0AAV4C6X6-F1
#
_entry.id   AF-A0AAV4C6X6-F1
#
_cell.length_a   1.000
_cell.length_b   1.000
_cell.length_c   1.000
_cell.angle_alpha   90.00
_cell.angle_beta   90.00
_cell.angle_gamma   90.00
#
_symmetry.space_group_name_H-M   'P 1'
#
loop_
_entity.id
_entity.type
_entity.pdbx_description
1 polymer ?
#
loop_
_entity_poly.entity_id
_entity_poly.type
_entity_poly.pdbx_seq_one_letter_code
_entity_poly.pdbx_strand_id
1 'polypeptide(L)'
;MTEGKYCQEKQSNGKKVYKAVEPQPASEDVFKLRRNYSKHAHSNGYVRRVTWLEEHQRRCLYEYRGKYPGAHAHGKSANTERTGAYIRLQPQVMDKLKEDVRTQKPDTV
;
A
#
# COMPACT_ATOMS: atom_id res chain seq x y z
N MET A 1 11.34 13.06 -16.40
CA MET A 1 12.80 13.13 -16.57
C MET A 1 13.05 13.35 -18.04
N THR A 2 13.73 14.43 -18.38
CA THR A 2 14.23 14.65 -19.74
C THR A 2 15.75 14.55 -19.60
N GLU A 3 16.39 13.65 -20.36
CA GLU A 3 17.86 13.56 -20.42
C GLU A 3 18.55 13.28 -19.08
N GLY A 4 17.92 12.48 -18.20
CA GLY A 4 18.51 12.11 -16.91
C GLY A 4 18.54 13.23 -15.86
N LYS A 5 18.01 14.42 -16.17
CA LYS A 5 17.91 15.54 -15.23
C LYS A 5 16.60 15.52 -14.45
N TYR A 6 16.67 15.98 -13.20
CA TYR A 6 15.50 16.30 -12.39
C TYR A 6 14.88 17.59 -12.91
N CYS A 7 13.59 17.53 -13.21
CA CYS A 7 12.83 18.64 -13.77
C CYS A 7 11.58 18.88 -12.93
N GLN A 8 11.18 20.15 -12.83
CA GLN A 8 9.85 20.52 -12.37
C GLN A 8 8.91 20.61 -13.58
N GLU A 9 7.73 19.99 -13.45
CA GLU A 9 6.66 20.13 -14.43
C GLU A 9 5.93 21.47 -14.18
N LYS A 10 5.84 22.30 -15.22
CA LYS A 10 5.06 23.54 -15.21
C LYS A 10 4.15 23.58 -16.42
N GLN A 11 2.91 24.00 -16.23
CA GLN A 11 2.01 24.28 -17.35
C GLN A 11 2.23 25.72 -17.82
N SER A 12 2.49 25.90 -19.11
CA SER A 12 2.66 27.22 -19.73
C SER A 12 1.93 27.23 -21.07
N ASN A 13 1.03 28.19 -21.28
CA ASN A 13 0.20 28.32 -22.48
C ASN A 13 -0.50 27.01 -22.88
N GLY A 14 -1.07 26.31 -21.89
CA GLY A 14 -1.77 25.03 -22.10
C GLY A 14 -0.87 23.82 -22.39
N LYS A 15 0.45 24.02 -22.56
CA LYS A 15 1.42 22.95 -22.80
C LYS A 15 2.18 22.61 -21.51
N LYS A 16 2.52 21.33 -21.34
CA LYS A 16 3.44 20.88 -20.29
C LYS A 16 4.87 21.23 -20.69
N VAL A 17 5.55 22.00 -19.86
CA VAL A 17 6.96 22.36 -20.01
C VAL A 17 7.72 21.79 -18.81
N TYR A 18 8.84 21.13 -19.08
CA TYR A 18 9.73 20.62 -18.05
C TYR A 18 10.93 21.57 -17.93
N LYS A 19 11.11 22.18 -16.76
CA LYS A 19 12.29 23.01 -16.48
C LYS A 19 13.23 22.24 -15.56
N ALA A 20 14.50 22.12 -15.94
CA ALA A 20 15.52 21.51 -15.10
C ALA A 20 15.65 22.28 -13.77
N VAL A 21 15.85 21.54 -12.68
CA VAL A 21 16.14 22.11 -11.36
C VAL A 21 17.61 22.54 -11.32
N GLU A 22 17.91 23.73 -10.82
CA GLU A 22 19.29 24.22 -10.68
C GLU A 22 19.52 24.74 -9.25
N PRO A 23 20.55 24.23 -8.53
CA PRO A 23 21.45 23.15 -8.95
C PRO A 23 20.71 21.80 -9.04
N GLN A 24 21.23 20.88 -9.86
CA GLN A 24 20.75 19.49 -9.83
C GLN A 24 21.03 18.90 -8.44
N PRO A 25 20.04 18.24 -7.80
CA PRO A 25 20.24 17.66 -6.47
C PRO A 25 21.26 16.53 -6.52
N ALA A 26 22.04 16.38 -5.45
CA ALA A 26 22.89 15.21 -5.27
C ALA A 26 22.03 13.95 -5.11
N SER A 27 22.57 12.79 -5.48
CA SER A 27 21.84 11.52 -5.40
C SER A 27 21.40 11.15 -3.98
N GLU A 28 22.13 11.63 -2.97
CA GLU A 28 21.84 11.42 -1.54
C GLU A 28 20.66 12.24 -1.03
N ASP A 29 20.33 13.35 -1.69
CA ASP A 29 19.22 14.24 -1.33
C ASP A 29 17.92 13.87 -2.04
N VAL A 30 17.94 12.84 -2.89
CA VAL A 30 16.77 12.40 -3.65
C VAL A 30 16.22 11.10 -3.09
N PHE A 31 14.96 11.15 -2.68
CA PHE A 31 14.22 9.95 -2.28
C PHE A 31 13.21 9.55 -3.35
N LYS A 32 13.14 8.26 -3.69
CA LYS A 32 12.12 7.73 -4.58
C LYS A 32 10.91 7.26 -3.79
N LEU A 33 9.83 8.02 -3.90
CA LEU A 33 8.56 7.67 -3.29
C LEU A 33 7.75 6.74 -4.21
N ARG A 34 7.47 5.51 -3.75
CA ARG A 34 6.60 4.55 -4.42
C ARG A 34 5.20 4.57 -3.80
N ARG A 35 4.19 4.33 -4.65
CA ARG A 35 2.77 4.33 -4.24
C ARG A 35 2.05 3.16 -4.92
N ASN A 36 1.34 2.36 -4.14
CA ASN A 36 0.42 1.33 -4.62
C ASN A 36 -1.02 1.68 -4.20
N TYR A 37 -1.96 1.57 -5.12
CA TYR A 37 -3.37 1.84 -4.89
C TYR A 37 -4.17 0.56 -5.08
N SER A 38 -4.95 0.21 -4.06
CA SER A 38 -5.88 -0.93 -4.10
C SER A 38 -7.27 -0.47 -3.69
N LYS A 39 -8.30 -0.92 -4.42
CA LYS A 39 -9.70 -0.64 -4.11
C LYS A 39 -10.29 -1.75 -3.24
N HIS A 40 -11.27 -1.42 -2.41
CA HIS A 40 -12.03 -2.42 -1.69
C HIS A 40 -12.98 -3.16 -2.64
N ALA A 41 -13.03 -4.50 -2.55
CA ALA A 41 -13.80 -5.34 -3.47
C ALA A 41 -15.29 -4.97 -3.56
N HIS A 42 -15.87 -4.54 -2.43
CA HIS A 42 -17.30 -4.20 -2.33
C HIS A 42 -17.59 -2.69 -2.32
N SER A 43 -16.56 -1.83 -2.31
CA SER A 43 -16.77 -0.39 -2.26
C SER A 43 -15.72 0.33 -3.10
N ASN A 44 -16.15 0.78 -4.28
CA ASN A 44 -15.30 1.54 -5.20
C ASN A 44 -14.82 2.88 -4.61
N GLY A 45 -15.54 3.41 -3.60
CA GLY A 45 -15.20 4.65 -2.91
C GLY A 45 -14.19 4.47 -1.77
N TYR A 46 -13.90 3.24 -1.35
CA TYR A 46 -12.92 2.95 -0.31
C TYR A 46 -11.62 2.45 -0.93
N VAL A 47 -10.55 3.23 -0.80
CA VAL A 47 -9.26 2.98 -1.46
C VAL A 47 -8.16 2.94 -0.41
N ARG A 48 -7.37 1.87 -0.42
CA ARG A 48 -6.12 1.78 0.33
C ARG A 48 -4.97 2.25 -0.56
N ARG A 49 -4.21 3.24 -0.09
CA ARG A 49 -2.95 3.69 -0.67
C ARG A 49 -1.82 3.24 0.25
N VAL A 50 -0.86 2.51 -0.30
CA VAL A 50 0.38 2.14 0.37
C VAL A 50 1.48 3.02 -0.20
N THR A 51 2.17 3.78 0.65
CA THR A 51 3.26 4.67 0.25
C THR A 51 4.54 4.23 0.96
N TRP A 52 5.66 4.09 0.24
CA TRP A 52 6.96 3.76 0.82
C TRP A 52 8.10 4.44 0.08
N LEU A 53 9.24 4.59 0.75
CA LEU A 53 10.48 5.04 0.13
C LEU A 53 11.22 3.81 -0.42
N GLU A 54 11.68 3.88 -1.66
CA GLU A 54 12.36 2.77 -2.34
C GLU A 54 13.62 2.33 -1.58
N GLU A 55 14.31 3.29 -0.97
CA GLU A 55 15.52 3.13 -0.17
C GLU A 55 15.22 2.56 1.24
N HIS A 56 13.97 2.62 1.70
CA HIS A 56 13.55 2.20 3.04
C HIS A 56 12.32 1.28 3.03
N GLN A 57 12.46 0.11 2.41
CA GLN A 57 11.37 -0.87 2.24
C GLN A 57 10.79 -1.44 3.55
N ARG A 58 11.48 -1.27 4.69
CA ARG A 58 11.02 -1.77 5.99
C ARG A 58 9.92 -0.92 6.63
N ARG A 59 9.64 0.27 6.08
CA ARG A 59 8.61 1.17 6.60
C ARG A 59 7.73 1.64 5.46
N CYS A 60 6.42 1.57 5.68
CA CYS A 60 5.43 2.07 4.74
C CYS A 60 4.29 2.74 5.49
N LEU A 61 3.62 3.64 4.80
CA LEU A 61 2.43 4.33 5.28
C LEU A 61 1.21 3.72 4.58
N TYR A 62 0.27 3.22 5.37
CA TYR A 62 -1.03 2.79 4.89
C TYR A 62 -2.05 3.90 5.12
N GLU A 63 -2.59 4.44 4.03
CA GLU A 63 -3.66 5.43 4.06
C GLU A 63 -4.93 4.81 3.50
N TYR A 64 -6.02 4.92 4.25
CA TYR A 64 -7.34 4.50 3.81
C TYR A 64 -8.18 5.74 3.51
N ARG A 65 -8.63 5.86 2.26
CA ARG A 65 -9.37 7.03 1.77
C ARG A 65 -10.81 6.64 1.45
N GLY A 66 -11.73 7.51 1.85
CA GLY A 66 -13.17 7.33 1.67
C GLY A 66 -13.85 6.75 2.89
N LYS A 67 -15.12 6.37 2.74
CA LYS A 67 -15.92 5.80 3.82
C LYS A 67 -15.72 4.29 3.85
N TYR A 68 -15.26 3.78 4.98
CA TYR A 68 -15.17 2.34 5.20
C TYR A 68 -16.59 1.74 5.07
N PRO A 69 -16.79 0.74 4.19
CA PRO A 69 -18.14 0.17 3.95
C PRO A 69 -18.67 -0.67 5.12
N GLY A 70 -17.90 -0.83 6.19
CA GLY A 70 -18.20 -1.70 7.31
C GLY A 70 -17.60 -3.09 7.11
N ALA A 71 -17.61 -3.87 8.20
CA ALA A 71 -17.23 -5.27 8.14
C ALA A 71 -18.42 -6.08 7.61
N HIS A 72 -18.31 -6.63 6.40
CA HIS A 72 -19.20 -7.70 6.00
C HIS A 72 -18.68 -8.99 6.63
N ALA A 73 -19.35 -9.44 7.68
CA ALA A 73 -19.02 -10.71 8.32
C ALA A 73 -19.18 -11.83 7.28
N HIS A 74 -18.07 -12.40 6.82
CA HIS A 74 -18.10 -13.52 5.89
C HIS A 74 -18.34 -14.79 6.70
N GLY A 75 -19.46 -15.46 6.44
CA GLY A 75 -19.85 -16.72 7.08
C GLY A 75 -20.90 -16.55 8.19
N LYS A 76 -21.69 -17.61 8.39
CA LYS A 76 -22.82 -17.76 9.34
C LYS A 76 -22.47 -17.37 10.80
N SER A 77 -22.25 -16.09 11.05
CA SER A 77 -22.02 -15.50 12.36
C SER A 77 -23.32 -14.91 12.88
N ALA A 78 -24.35 -15.76 12.97
CA ALA A 78 -25.63 -15.39 13.59
C ALA A 78 -25.54 -15.26 15.13
N ASN A 79 -24.33 -15.16 15.70
CA ASN A 79 -24.10 -15.03 17.14
C ASN A 79 -22.88 -14.13 17.40
N THR A 80 -23.00 -12.85 17.04
CA THR A 80 -22.01 -11.81 17.36
C THR A 80 -22.08 -11.32 18.80
N GLU A 81 -23.06 -11.77 19.60
CA GLU A 81 -23.23 -11.34 21.00
C GLU A 81 -22.54 -12.24 22.03
N ARG A 82 -22.05 -13.43 21.65
CA ARG A 82 -21.40 -14.35 22.59
C ARG A 82 -20.05 -14.78 22.04
N THR A 83 -19.00 -14.43 22.80
CA THR A 83 -17.59 -14.82 22.66
C THR A 83 -16.73 -13.92 21.76
N GLY A 84 -15.57 -13.53 22.30
CA GLY A 84 -14.74 -12.43 21.83
C GLY A 84 -14.35 -12.51 20.36
N ALA A 85 -14.05 -11.34 19.80
CA ALA A 85 -13.79 -11.05 18.38
C ALA A 85 -12.68 -11.87 17.68
N TYR A 86 -12.11 -12.88 18.35
CA TYR A 86 -11.07 -13.75 17.83
C TYR A 86 -11.37 -15.19 18.25
N ILE A 87 -11.86 -15.98 17.30
CA ILE A 87 -11.99 -17.43 17.46
C ILE A 87 -10.60 -18.02 17.18
N ARG A 88 -10.07 -18.79 18.13
CA ARG A 88 -8.81 -19.51 17.94
C ARG A 88 -8.99 -20.51 16.81
N LEU A 89 -8.10 -20.44 15.81
CA LEU A 89 -8.08 -21.42 14.73
C LEU A 89 -7.81 -22.82 15.30
N GLN A 90 -8.40 -23.83 14.65
CA GLN A 90 -8.15 -25.24 14.95
C GLN A 90 -6.63 -25.51 14.93
N PRO A 91 -6.08 -26.32 15.87
CA PRO A 91 -4.63 -26.55 15.96
C PRO A 91 -3.98 -26.97 14.64
N GLN A 92 -4.68 -27.82 13.87
CA GLN A 92 -4.25 -28.30 12.56
C GLN A 92 -4.02 -27.16 11.55
N VAL A 93 -4.84 -26.09 11.60
CA VAL A 93 -4.71 -24.92 10.73
C VAL A 93 -3.53 -24.05 11.18
N MET A 94 -3.29 -23.96 12.50
CA MET A 94 -2.12 -23.24 13.04
C MET A 94 -0.81 -23.92 12.68
N ASP A 95 -0.77 -25.26 12.67
CA ASP A 95 0.44 -26.01 12.32
C ASP A 95 0.74 -25.90 10.82
N LYS A 96 -0.29 -25.97 9.97
CA LYS A 96 -0.15 -25.72 8.54
C LYS A 96 0.35 -24.30 8.24
N LEU A 97 -0.20 -23.29 8.93
CA LEU A 97 0.26 -21.90 8.78
C LEU A 97 1.74 -21.72 9.19
N LYS A 98 2.20 -22.42 10.23
CA LYS A 98 3.62 -22.37 10.63
C LYS A 98 4.53 -23.01 9.57
N GLU A 99 4.06 -24.06 8.92
CA GLU A 99 4.77 -24.74 7.84
C GLU A 99 4.81 -23.89 6.56
N ASP A 100 3.69 -23.26 6.21
CA ASP A 100 3.58 -22.34 5.08
C ASP A 100 4.48 -21.10 5.24
N VAL A 101 4.56 -20.53 6.45
CA VAL A 101 5.46 -19.39 6.75
C VAL A 101 6.94 -19.74 6.61
N ARG A 102 7.31 -21.00 6.82
CA ARG A 102 8.70 -21.47 6.65
C ARG A 102 9.06 -21.71 5.19
N THR A 103 8.07 -22.01 4.36
CA THR A 103 8.28 -22.49 2.98
C THR A 103 7.98 -21.43 1.93
N GLN A 104 7.08 -20.48 2.21
CA GLN A 104 6.84 -19.36 1.31
C GLN A 104 7.91 -18.28 1.50
N LYS A 105 8.68 -18.04 0.42
CA LYS A 105 9.39 -16.76 0.28
C LYS A 105 8.32 -15.66 0.25
N PRO A 106 8.54 -14.53 0.94
CA PRO A 106 7.60 -13.44 0.93
C PRO A 106 7.33 -13.04 -0.52
N ASP A 107 6.05 -13.03 -0.91
CA ASP A 107 5.66 -12.52 -2.21
C ASP A 107 6.20 -11.11 -2.33
N THR A 108 7.09 -10.96 -3.31
CA THR A 108 7.70 -9.67 -3.62
C THR A 108 6.65 -8.88 -4.39
N VAL A 109 5.82 -8.15 -3.65
CA VAL A 109 4.85 -7.19 -4.20
C VAL A 109 5.52 -5.85 -4.43
#